data_AF-A0A167ULT3-F1
#
_entry.id   AF-A0A167ULT3-F1
#
_cell.length_a   1.000
_cell.length_b   1.000
_cell.length_c   1.000
_cell.angle_alpha   90.00
_cell.angle_beta   90.00
_cell.angle_gamma   90.00
#
_symmetry.space_group_name_H-M   'P 1'
#
loop_
_entity.id
_entity.type
_entity.pdbx_description
1 polymer ?
#
loop_
_entity_poly.entity_id
_entity_poly.type
_entity_poly.pdbx_seq_one_letter_code
_entity_poly.pdbx_strand_id
1 'polypeptide(L)'
;MSLSSSRASSPFDVTITEAPVGQANELDTNKRRHPQYYFEDGNVVFLIEGALYNVHRYFFARDSTHFRAILQDTDASHPCVMSDVSCADFDEFLAILYPTNFRRPTEKTTAQWTSILHLAAKWGFENIKLLAIDNLTANATPIDKIVLGRRYGITEWLPGAYEAVCIRVDPLTLEEGMKLGVEDTVRISAARQ
;
A
#
# COMPACT_ATOMS: atom_id res chain seq x y z
N MET A 1 77.20 19.32 19.38
CA MET A 1 76.17 19.19 18.34
C MET A 1 74.91 18.72 19.08
N SER A 2 74.12 19.58 19.74
CA SER A 2 73.41 20.79 19.31
C SER A 2 72.43 20.55 18.17
N LEU A 3 71.23 21.10 18.37
CA LEU A 3 70.03 21.21 17.51
C LEU A 3 68.95 20.18 17.86
N SER A 4 68.03 20.43 18.80
CA SER A 4 66.95 21.43 18.81
C SER A 4 66.10 21.41 17.54
N SER A 5 64.84 20.98 17.67
CA SER A 5 63.73 21.70 17.04
C SER A 5 62.41 21.36 17.74
N SER A 6 61.88 22.38 18.40
CA SER A 6 60.57 22.46 19.04
C SER A 6 59.43 22.48 18.02
N ARG A 7 58.26 21.94 18.41
CA ARG A 7 56.94 22.41 17.97
C ARG A 7 55.91 21.94 19.01
N ALA A 8 55.58 22.80 19.97
CA ALA A 8 54.44 23.71 20.00
C ALA A 8 53.16 23.01 20.49
N SER A 9 52.70 23.44 21.67
CA SER A 9 51.50 22.99 22.38
C SER A 9 50.21 23.55 21.79
N SER A 10 49.10 22.85 22.07
CA SER A 10 47.77 23.36 22.48
C SER A 10 46.61 22.76 21.65
N PRO A 11 45.37 22.79 22.16
CA PRO A 11 44.81 22.17 23.35
C PRO A 11 43.78 21.11 22.88
N PHE A 12 42.72 20.87 23.64
CA PHE A 12 41.58 19.96 23.38
C PHE A 12 41.68 18.61 24.09
N ASP A 13 41.27 18.67 25.37
CA ASP A 13 40.52 17.60 26.02
C ASP A 13 39.54 16.96 25.03
N VAL A 14 39.69 15.67 24.78
CA VAL A 14 38.61 14.87 24.20
C VAL A 14 37.71 14.49 25.37
N THR A 15 36.76 15.37 25.67
CA THR A 15 35.61 15.02 26.48
C THR A 15 34.89 13.88 25.78
N ILE A 16 34.90 12.69 26.37
CA ILE A 16 34.01 11.59 26.00
C ILE A 16 32.61 12.03 26.44
N THR A 17 31.92 12.75 25.57
CA THR A 17 30.47 12.94 25.70
C THR A 17 29.81 11.62 25.36
N GLU A 18 29.43 10.86 26.39
CA GLU A 18 28.35 9.88 26.26
C GLU A 18 27.14 10.63 25.70
N ALA A 19 26.76 10.30 24.47
CA ALA A 19 25.51 10.75 23.91
C ALA A 19 24.37 10.24 24.82
N PRO A 20 23.39 11.08 25.19
CA PRO A 20 22.33 10.63 26.06
C PRO A 20 21.55 9.52 25.37
N VAL A 21 21.48 8.37 26.03
CA VAL A 21 20.49 7.31 25.80
C VAL A 21 19.11 7.93 26.03
N GLY A 22 18.58 8.63 25.01
CA GLY A 22 17.39 9.45 25.18
C GLY A 22 16.66 9.85 23.91
N GLN A 23 17.22 9.61 22.72
CA GLN A 23 16.55 9.98 21.45
C GLN A 23 15.75 8.86 20.79
N ALA A 24 15.68 7.67 21.39
CA ALA A 24 14.84 6.58 20.88
C ALA A 24 13.39 6.60 21.42
N ASN A 25 13.05 7.50 22.37
CA ASN A 25 11.79 7.44 23.12
C ASN A 25 10.78 8.58 22.84
N GLU A 26 11.02 9.46 21.86
CA GLU A 26 10.10 10.59 21.59
C GLU A 26 9.02 10.31 20.52
N LEU A 27 9.02 9.13 19.89
CA LEU A 27 8.01 8.75 18.88
C LEU A 27 6.83 7.91 19.44
N ASP A 28 6.80 7.65 20.75
CA ASP A 28 5.91 6.65 21.36
C ASP A 28 4.66 7.19 22.08
N THR A 29 4.37 8.49 22.04
CA THR A 29 3.28 9.09 22.85
C THR A 29 1.95 9.34 22.13
N ASN A 30 1.81 9.05 20.83
CA ASN A 30 0.53 9.29 20.13
C ASN A 30 0.11 8.16 19.17
N LYS A 31 0.50 6.92 19.46
CA LYS A 31 -0.02 5.75 18.74
C LYS A 31 -1.43 5.43 19.25
N ARG A 32 -2.43 5.45 18.36
CA ARG A 32 -3.84 5.25 18.73
C ARG A 32 -4.31 3.87 18.31
N ARG A 33 -5.08 3.19 19.15
CA ARG A 33 -5.71 1.92 18.78
C ARG A 33 -6.80 2.17 17.74
N HIS A 34 -6.82 1.39 16.66
CA HIS A 34 -7.88 1.48 15.66
C HIS A 34 -9.22 1.07 16.27
N PRO A 35 -10.31 1.85 16.12
CA PRO A 35 -11.57 1.60 16.84
C PRO A 35 -12.26 0.29 16.44
N GLN A 36 -12.05 -0.18 15.21
CA GLN A 36 -12.72 -1.37 14.68
C GLN A 36 -11.79 -2.58 14.55
N TYR A 37 -10.49 -2.35 14.33
CA TYR A 37 -9.52 -3.39 13.94
C TYR A 37 -8.39 -3.52 14.96
N TYR A 38 -8.71 -3.28 16.23
CA TYR A 38 -7.88 -3.59 17.37
C TYR A 38 -8.60 -4.64 18.22
N PHE A 39 -8.35 -5.91 17.92
CA PHE A 39 -8.93 -7.05 18.63
C PHE A 39 -8.12 -7.36 19.89
N GLU A 40 -8.79 -7.73 20.99
CA GLU A 40 -8.10 -8.08 22.23
C GLU A 40 -7.29 -9.39 22.11
N ASP A 41 -7.77 -10.32 21.29
CA ASP A 41 -7.17 -11.62 20.98
C ASP A 41 -6.27 -11.61 19.73
N GLY A 42 -6.06 -10.44 19.12
CA GLY A 42 -5.13 -10.26 18.01
C GLY A 42 -3.70 -10.64 18.41
N ASN A 43 -2.95 -11.19 17.45
CA ASN A 43 -1.59 -11.71 17.65
C ASN A 43 -0.57 -11.19 16.63
N VAL A 44 -0.93 -10.14 15.87
CA VAL A 44 -0.01 -9.34 15.08
C VAL A 44 -0.48 -7.88 15.12
N VAL A 45 0.47 -6.97 15.33
CA VAL A 45 0.19 -5.53 15.36
C VAL A 45 0.78 -4.86 14.13
N PHE A 46 -0.05 -4.14 13.38
CA PHE A 46 0.42 -3.25 12.30
C PHE A 46 0.34 -1.79 12.74
N LEU A 47 1.33 -0.98 12.35
CA LEU A 47 1.34 0.46 12.57
C LEU A 47 1.24 1.17 11.22
N ILE A 48 0.15 1.88 10.99
CA ILE A 48 -0.17 2.58 9.73
C ILE A 48 -0.65 3.98 10.09
N GLU A 49 -0.03 5.02 9.54
CA GLU A 49 -0.37 6.44 9.78
C GLU A 49 -0.59 6.80 11.28
N GLY A 50 0.17 6.16 12.18
CA GLY A 50 0.06 6.38 13.64
C GLY A 50 -1.06 5.59 14.34
N ALA A 51 -1.87 4.84 13.60
CA ALA A 51 -2.87 3.92 14.13
C ALA A 51 -2.31 2.49 14.28
N LEU A 52 -2.60 1.87 15.42
CA LEU A 52 -2.29 0.48 15.73
C LEU A 52 -3.48 -0.41 15.37
N TYR A 53 -3.23 -1.44 14.58
CA TYR A 53 -4.16 -2.48 14.21
C TYR A 53 -3.71 -3.78 14.86
N ASN A 54 -4.47 -4.28 15.85
CA ASN A 54 -4.18 -5.59 16.43
C ASN A 54 -5.11 -6.62 15.80
N VAL A 55 -4.58 -7.47 14.92
CA VAL A 55 -5.35 -8.39 14.08
C VAL A 55 -4.79 -9.81 14.16
N HIS A 56 -5.41 -10.74 13.43
CA HIS A 56 -5.08 -12.16 13.50
C HIS A 56 -4.13 -12.52 12.36
N ARG A 57 -2.90 -12.89 12.71
CA ARG A 57 -1.84 -13.33 11.80
C ARG A 57 -2.30 -14.39 10.81
N TYR A 58 -3.22 -15.27 11.23
CA TYR A 58 -3.76 -16.33 10.39
C TYR A 58 -4.34 -15.81 9.07
N PHE A 59 -5.15 -14.76 9.08
CA PHE A 59 -5.78 -14.25 7.85
C PHE A 59 -4.77 -13.70 6.86
N PHE A 60 -3.63 -13.22 7.34
CA PHE A 60 -2.54 -12.73 6.50
C PHE A 60 -1.66 -13.86 6.00
N ALA A 61 -1.21 -14.75 6.88
CA ALA A 61 -0.27 -15.81 6.53
C ALA A 61 -0.89 -16.96 5.70
N ARG A 62 -2.22 -17.15 5.79
CA ARG A 62 -2.94 -18.22 5.07
C ARG A 62 -2.79 -18.06 3.56
N ASP A 63 -3.15 -16.89 3.06
CA ASP A 63 -3.31 -16.65 1.61
C ASP A 63 -2.22 -15.73 1.01
N SER A 64 -1.28 -15.24 1.82
CA SER A 64 -0.16 -14.42 1.35
C SER A 64 1.18 -15.04 1.74
N THR A 65 1.97 -15.41 0.72
CA THR A 65 3.37 -15.84 0.90
C THR A 65 4.25 -14.71 1.42
N HIS A 66 3.95 -13.47 1.01
CA HIS A 66 4.60 -12.26 1.51
C HIS A 66 4.43 -12.13 3.03
N PHE A 67 3.19 -12.13 3.52
CA PHE A 67 2.95 -12.01 4.95
C PHE A 67 3.42 -13.23 5.74
N ARG A 68 3.38 -14.43 5.13
CA ARG A 68 3.96 -15.61 5.77
C ARG A 68 5.44 -15.45 6.03
N ALA A 69 6.19 -14.84 5.10
CA ALA A 69 7.62 -14.60 5.27
C ALA A 69 7.90 -13.48 6.28
N ILE A 70 7.24 -12.32 6.16
CA ILE A 70 7.55 -11.18 7.05
C ILE A 70 7.07 -11.41 8.49
N LEU A 71 6.05 -12.27 8.68
CA LEU A 71 5.48 -12.58 9.99
C LEU A 71 6.04 -13.87 10.60
N GLN A 72 7.12 -14.45 10.06
CA GLN A 72 7.74 -15.66 10.63
C GLN A 72 8.36 -15.40 12.01
N ASP A 73 9.09 -14.28 12.14
CA ASP A 73 9.86 -13.93 13.34
C ASP A 73 9.32 -12.67 14.04
N THR A 74 8.08 -12.27 13.76
CA THR A 74 7.48 -11.12 14.42
C THR A 74 7.05 -11.50 15.83
N ASP A 75 7.89 -11.17 16.81
CA ASP A 75 7.48 -11.15 18.20
C ASP A 75 6.36 -10.11 18.39
N ALA A 76 5.29 -10.47 19.11
CA ALA A 76 4.14 -9.62 19.37
C ALA A 76 4.49 -8.25 19.99
N SER A 77 5.72 -8.10 20.49
CA SER A 77 6.26 -6.89 21.12
C SER A 77 6.58 -5.75 20.14
N HIS A 78 6.73 -6.02 18.83
CA HIS A 78 7.11 -4.99 17.86
C HIS A 78 6.09 -4.87 16.71
N PRO A 79 5.41 -3.72 16.56
CA PRO A 79 4.50 -3.50 15.44
C PRO A 79 5.20 -3.58 14.08
N CYS A 80 4.57 -4.24 13.12
CA CYS A 80 4.95 -4.20 11.72
C CYS A 80 4.52 -2.85 11.12
N VAL A 81 5.49 -1.97 10.88
CA VAL A 81 5.22 -0.62 10.36
C VAL A 81 5.03 -0.67 8.85
N MET A 82 3.94 -0.08 8.34
CA MET A 82 3.72 0.12 6.90
C MET A 82 3.61 1.62 6.60
N SER A 83 4.60 2.15 5.90
CA SER A 83 4.68 3.59 5.57
C SER A 83 4.05 3.96 4.23
N ASP A 84 3.73 2.98 3.40
CA ASP A 84 3.27 3.16 2.02
C ASP A 84 1.82 2.67 1.81
N VAL A 85 1.05 2.67 2.89
CA VAL A 85 -0.38 2.30 2.92
C VAL A 85 -1.10 3.31 3.80
N SER A 86 -2.26 3.78 3.36
CA SER A 86 -3.12 4.64 4.17
C SER A 86 -4.02 3.81 5.10
N CYS A 87 -4.48 4.39 6.21
CA CYS A 87 -5.48 3.75 7.07
C CYS A 87 -6.75 3.37 6.28
N ALA A 88 -7.22 4.26 5.40
CA ALA A 88 -8.42 4.03 4.61
C ALA A 88 -8.27 2.81 3.67
N ASP A 89 -7.14 2.70 2.97
CA ASP A 89 -6.88 1.56 2.08
C ASP A 89 -6.78 0.25 2.86
N PHE A 90 -6.13 0.29 4.03
CA PHE A 90 -6.01 -0.91 4.87
C PHE A 90 -7.35 -1.35 5.47
N ASP A 91 -8.18 -0.40 5.89
CA ASP A 91 -9.53 -0.68 6.40
C ASP A 91 -10.39 -1.37 5.33
N GLU A 92 -10.31 -0.94 4.07
CA GLU A 92 -11.01 -1.59 2.95
C GLU A 92 -10.56 -3.03 2.74
N PHE A 93 -9.25 -3.28 2.87
CA PHE A 93 -8.68 -4.62 2.77
C PHE A 93 -9.09 -5.51 3.97
N LEU A 94 -9.03 -4.97 5.18
CA LEU A 94 -9.46 -5.66 6.39
C LEU A 94 -10.95 -5.98 6.37
N ALA A 95 -11.79 -5.15 5.76
CA ALA A 95 -13.21 -5.45 5.58
C ALA A 95 -13.47 -6.71 4.73
N ILE A 96 -12.54 -7.09 3.85
CA ILE A 96 -12.60 -8.36 3.11
C ILE A 96 -12.22 -9.55 4.01
N LEU A 97 -11.20 -9.38 4.86
CA LEU A 97 -10.72 -10.43 5.78
C LEU A 97 -11.66 -10.63 6.99
N TYR A 98 -12.34 -9.57 7.41
CA TYR A 98 -13.23 -9.50 8.56
C TYR A 98 -14.63 -9.05 8.14
N PRO A 99 -15.36 -9.86 7.36
CA PRO A 99 -16.72 -9.53 6.95
C PRO A 99 -17.64 -9.47 8.18
N THR A 100 -18.27 -8.31 8.40
CA THR A 100 -19.20 -8.10 9.51
C THR A 100 -20.63 -8.55 9.18
N ASN A 101 -21.01 -8.55 7.90
CA ASN A 101 -22.31 -9.00 7.41
C ASN A 101 -22.17 -9.93 6.21
N PHE A 102 -22.31 -11.23 6.46
CA PHE A 102 -22.19 -12.26 5.43
C PHE A 102 -23.35 -12.28 4.43
N ARG A 103 -24.54 -11.79 4.81
CA ARG A 103 -25.72 -11.79 3.93
C ARG A 103 -25.72 -10.62 2.96
N ARG A 104 -25.17 -9.48 3.39
CA ARG A 104 -25.08 -8.25 2.62
C ARG A 104 -23.71 -7.64 2.87
N PRO A 105 -22.70 -8.04 2.09
CA PRO A 105 -21.39 -7.38 2.13
C PRO A 105 -21.58 -5.89 1.88
N THR A 106 -20.76 -5.07 2.54
CA THR A 106 -20.74 -3.63 2.30
C THR A 106 -20.42 -3.36 0.84
N GLU A 107 -21.28 -2.59 0.16
CA GLU A 107 -21.02 -2.14 -1.20
C GLU A 107 -19.78 -1.26 -1.23
N LYS A 108 -18.94 -1.46 -2.26
CA LYS A 108 -17.69 -0.72 -2.42
C LYS A 108 -17.68 -0.04 -3.78
N THR A 109 -17.18 1.19 -3.79
CA THR A 109 -16.94 1.99 -4.99
C THR A 109 -15.81 1.42 -5.83
N THR A 110 -15.73 1.83 -7.09
CA THR A 110 -14.61 1.48 -7.99
C THR A 110 -13.25 1.89 -7.41
N ALA A 111 -13.17 3.03 -6.70
CA ALA A 111 -11.95 3.47 -6.04
C ALA A 111 -11.52 2.53 -4.90
N GLN A 112 -12.48 2.11 -4.05
CA GLN A 112 -12.21 1.14 -2.98
C GLN A 112 -11.79 -0.22 -3.53
N TRP A 113 -12.47 -0.73 -4.57
CA TRP A 113 -12.03 -1.98 -5.22
C TRP A 113 -10.66 -1.87 -5.88
N THR A 114 -10.33 -0.70 -6.44
CA THR A 114 -8.99 -0.43 -7.00
C THR A 114 -7.92 -0.46 -5.91
N SER A 115 -8.21 0.10 -4.74
CA SER A 115 -7.34 0.05 -3.56
C SER A 115 -7.13 -1.40 -3.08
N ILE A 116 -8.21 -2.16 -2.95
CA ILE A 116 -8.14 -3.60 -2.59
C ILE A 116 -7.32 -4.38 -3.61
N LEU A 117 -7.52 -4.15 -4.91
CA LEU A 117 -6.73 -4.77 -5.97
C LEU A 117 -5.24 -4.45 -5.82
N HIS A 118 -4.91 -3.18 -5.54
CA HIS A 118 -3.53 -2.74 -5.34
C HIS A 118 -2.85 -3.49 -4.19
N LEU A 119 -3.49 -3.50 -3.01
CA LEU A 119 -2.96 -4.16 -1.82
C LEU A 119 -2.90 -5.69 -1.99
N ALA A 120 -3.92 -6.29 -2.59
CA ALA A 120 -3.95 -7.73 -2.87
C ALA A 120 -2.81 -8.15 -3.80
N ALA A 121 -2.55 -7.38 -4.87
CA ALA A 121 -1.46 -7.64 -5.78
C ALA A 121 -0.09 -7.44 -5.11
N LYS A 122 0.07 -6.33 -4.37
CA LYS A 122 1.31 -6.00 -3.65
C LYS A 122 1.70 -7.06 -2.62
N TRP A 123 0.72 -7.60 -1.91
CA TRP A 123 0.94 -8.58 -0.86
C TRP A 123 0.71 -10.03 -1.30
N GLY A 124 0.42 -10.27 -2.58
CA GLY A 124 0.27 -11.62 -3.13
C GLY A 124 -0.94 -12.40 -2.59
N PHE A 125 -2.06 -11.73 -2.32
CA PHE A 125 -3.34 -12.39 -2.02
C PHE A 125 -4.11 -12.68 -3.30
N GLU A 126 -3.81 -13.80 -3.96
CA GLU A 126 -4.35 -14.07 -5.31
C GLU A 126 -5.89 -14.17 -5.32
N ASN A 127 -6.50 -14.83 -4.33
CA ASN A 127 -7.96 -14.93 -4.28
C ASN A 127 -8.66 -13.57 -4.07
N ILE A 128 -8.06 -12.68 -3.28
CA ILE A 128 -8.61 -11.32 -3.06
C ILE A 128 -8.39 -10.45 -4.29
N LYS A 129 -7.25 -10.64 -4.98
CA LYS A 129 -6.97 -9.98 -6.26
C LYS A 129 -8.02 -10.36 -7.29
N LEU A 130 -8.33 -11.64 -7.45
CA LEU A 130 -9.39 -12.12 -8.36
C LEU A 130 -10.77 -11.57 -7.96
N LEU A 131 -11.11 -11.58 -6.68
CA LEU A 131 -12.35 -10.96 -6.19
C LEU A 131 -12.46 -9.48 -6.59
N ALA A 132 -11.38 -8.71 -6.44
CA ALA A 132 -11.37 -7.31 -6.84
C ALA A 132 -11.49 -7.14 -8.37
N ILE A 133 -10.85 -8.02 -9.15
CA ILE A 133 -10.98 -8.06 -10.62
C ILE A 133 -12.43 -8.34 -11.02
N ASP A 134 -13.11 -9.30 -10.42
CA ASP A 134 -14.51 -9.62 -10.75
C ASP A 134 -15.42 -8.40 -10.53
N ASN A 135 -15.26 -7.72 -9.39
CA ASN A 135 -16.04 -6.53 -9.06
C ASN A 135 -15.72 -5.33 -9.98
N LEU A 136 -14.46 -5.13 -10.34
CA LEU A 136 -14.04 -4.08 -11.27
C LEU A 136 -14.45 -4.38 -12.71
N THR A 137 -14.49 -5.65 -13.11
CA THR A 137 -14.97 -6.06 -14.44
C THR A 137 -16.40 -5.58 -14.66
N ALA A 138 -17.25 -5.66 -13.64
CA ALA A 138 -18.63 -5.21 -13.71
C ALA A 138 -18.79 -3.67 -13.65
N ASN A 139 -17.96 -2.96 -12.88
CA ASN A 139 -18.25 -1.59 -12.48
C ASN A 139 -17.22 -0.53 -12.92
N ALA A 140 -16.01 -0.92 -13.35
CA ALA A 140 -14.97 0.03 -13.72
C ALA A 140 -15.21 0.65 -15.11
N THR A 141 -14.79 1.91 -15.27
CA THR A 141 -14.88 2.61 -16.56
C THR A 141 -13.92 1.98 -17.59
N PRO A 142 -14.15 2.16 -18.90
CA PRO A 142 -13.18 1.71 -19.90
C PRO A 142 -11.76 2.27 -19.68
N ILE A 143 -11.65 3.51 -19.21
CA ILE A 143 -10.37 4.15 -18.90
C ILE A 143 -9.68 3.44 -17.74
N ASP A 144 -10.41 3.19 -16.64
CA ASP A 144 -9.87 2.47 -15.50
C ASP A 144 -9.47 1.04 -15.88
N LYS A 145 -10.25 0.37 -16.73
CA LYS A 145 -9.94 -0.97 -17.25
C LYS A 145 -8.65 -1.00 -18.06
N ILE A 146 -8.37 0.01 -18.88
CA ILE A 146 -7.09 0.12 -19.59
C ILE A 146 -5.95 0.30 -18.59
N VAL A 147 -6.07 1.28 -17.68
CA VAL A 147 -5.01 1.62 -16.72
C VAL A 147 -4.69 0.45 -15.78
N LEU A 148 -5.72 -0.12 -15.16
CA LEU A 148 -5.59 -1.23 -14.22
C LEU A 148 -5.20 -2.51 -14.95
N GLY A 149 -5.76 -2.76 -16.14
CA GLY A 149 -5.44 -3.92 -16.94
C GLY A 149 -3.97 -3.96 -17.35
N ARG A 150 -3.41 -2.82 -17.76
CA ARG A 150 -1.96 -2.73 -18.02
C ARG A 150 -1.13 -2.88 -16.75
N ARG A 151 -1.53 -2.21 -15.66
CA ARG A 151 -0.77 -2.20 -14.40
C ARG A 151 -0.67 -3.59 -13.76
N TYR A 152 -1.75 -4.36 -13.78
CA TYR A 152 -1.85 -5.65 -13.08
C TYR A 152 -1.86 -6.87 -14.01
N GLY A 153 -1.70 -6.65 -15.33
CA GLY A 153 -1.62 -7.72 -16.32
C GLY A 153 -2.96 -8.39 -16.66
N ILE A 154 -4.08 -7.65 -16.53
CA ILE A 154 -5.45 -8.14 -16.81
C ILE A 154 -5.75 -7.90 -18.30
N THR A 155 -5.17 -8.75 -19.15
CA THR A 155 -5.17 -8.56 -20.61
C THR A 155 -6.56 -8.69 -21.24
N GLU A 156 -7.45 -9.45 -20.62
CA GLU A 156 -8.83 -9.69 -21.07
C GLU A 156 -9.68 -8.42 -21.11
N TRP A 157 -9.35 -7.41 -20.30
CA TRP A 157 -10.05 -6.13 -20.29
C TRP A 157 -9.68 -5.24 -21.46
N LEU A 158 -8.45 -5.36 -21.96
CA LEU A 158 -7.86 -4.35 -22.84
C LEU A 158 -8.61 -4.21 -24.17
N PRO A 159 -8.90 -5.28 -24.94
CA PRO A 159 -9.53 -5.14 -26.25
C PRO A 159 -10.88 -4.42 -26.19
N GLY A 160 -11.78 -4.88 -25.31
CA GLY A 160 -13.11 -4.28 -25.17
C GLY A 160 -13.07 -2.87 -24.59
N ALA A 161 -12.11 -2.58 -23.70
CA ALA A 161 -11.96 -1.24 -23.14
C ALA A 161 -11.43 -0.24 -24.18
N TYR A 162 -10.42 -0.61 -24.98
CA TYR A 162 -9.93 0.22 -26.08
C TYR A 162 -11.00 0.45 -27.13
N GLU A 163 -11.72 -0.60 -27.55
CA GLU A 163 -12.83 -0.48 -28.49
C GLU A 163 -13.88 0.52 -27.99
N ALA A 164 -14.34 0.37 -26.73
CA ALA A 164 -15.31 1.28 -26.13
C ALA A 164 -14.84 2.74 -26.11
N VAL A 165 -13.56 2.99 -25.83
CA VAL A 165 -12.99 4.35 -25.85
C VAL A 165 -12.81 4.87 -27.28
N CYS A 166 -12.53 4.02 -28.27
CA CYS A 166 -12.38 4.46 -29.65
C CYS A 166 -13.73 4.76 -30.33
N ILE A 167 -14.78 3.99 -30.06
CA ILE A 167 -16.07 4.15 -30.75
C ILE A 167 -16.99 5.21 -30.14
N ARG A 168 -16.74 5.64 -28.88
CA ARG A 168 -17.62 6.63 -28.21
C ARG A 168 -17.55 7.99 -28.89
N VAL A 169 -18.65 8.75 -28.86
CA VAL A 169 -18.73 10.08 -29.51
C VAL A 169 -17.75 11.07 -28.87
N ASP A 170 -17.73 11.14 -27.54
CA ASP A 170 -16.92 12.13 -26.82
C ASP A 170 -15.42 11.82 -26.90
N PRO A 171 -14.57 12.82 -27.16
CA PRO A 171 -13.12 12.65 -27.14
C PRO A 171 -12.60 12.32 -25.73
N LEU A 172 -11.31 12.00 -25.62
CA LEU A 172 -10.66 11.89 -24.32
C LEU A 172 -10.68 13.25 -23.61
N THR A 173 -11.13 13.26 -22.37
CA THR A 173 -10.96 14.40 -21.48
C THR A 173 -9.51 14.51 -21.01
N LEU A 174 -9.13 15.68 -20.48
CA LEU A 174 -7.79 15.88 -19.92
C LEU A 174 -7.51 14.91 -18.76
N GLU A 175 -8.51 14.68 -17.89
CA GLU A 175 -8.37 13.77 -16.75
C GLU A 175 -8.12 12.32 -17.21
N GLU A 176 -8.88 11.86 -18.21
CA GLU A 176 -8.68 10.53 -18.79
C GLU A 176 -7.32 10.40 -19.48
N GLY A 177 -6.91 11.43 -20.23
CA GLY A 177 -5.58 11.48 -20.85
C GLY A 177 -4.44 11.42 -19.82
N MET A 178 -4.59 12.10 -18.68
CA MET A 178 -3.64 12.03 -17.56
C MET A 178 -3.58 10.62 -16.95
N LYS A 179 -4.73 9.95 -16.80
CA LYS A 179 -4.81 8.58 -16.27
C LYS A 179 -4.17 7.55 -17.22
N LEU A 180 -4.46 7.64 -18.51
CA LEU A 180 -3.93 6.76 -19.55
C LEU A 180 -2.43 6.96 -19.79
N GLY A 181 -1.95 8.19 -19.64
CA GLY A 181 -0.61 8.57 -20.04
C GLY A 181 -0.47 8.76 -21.55
N VAL A 182 0.70 9.21 -21.97
CA VAL A 182 0.96 9.69 -23.34
C VAL A 182 0.78 8.58 -24.38
N GLU A 183 1.32 7.39 -24.11
CA GLU A 183 1.32 6.27 -25.07
C GLU A 183 -0.11 5.86 -25.47
N ASP A 184 -0.98 5.61 -24.50
CA ASP A 184 -2.34 5.17 -24.77
C ASP A 184 -3.20 6.29 -25.35
N THR A 185 -2.99 7.53 -24.90
CA THR A 185 -3.66 8.71 -25.47
C THR A 185 -3.36 8.85 -26.96
N VAL A 186 -2.09 8.70 -27.36
CA VAL A 186 -1.67 8.78 -28.78
C VAL A 186 -2.28 7.62 -29.58
N ARG A 187 -2.24 6.39 -29.06
CA ARG A 187 -2.81 5.22 -29.75
C ARG A 187 -4.32 5.35 -29.96
N ILE A 188 -5.05 5.75 -28.91
CA ILE A 188 -6.49 5.97 -28.97
C ILE A 188 -6.81 7.09 -29.97
N SER A 189 -6.09 8.21 -29.91
CA SER A 189 -6.30 9.31 -30.85
C SER A 189 -6.04 8.93 -32.31
N ALA A 190 -5.07 8.05 -32.58
CA ALA A 190 -4.77 7.59 -33.93
C ALA A 190 -5.82 6.59 -34.46
N ALA A 191 -6.43 5.82 -33.56
CA ALA A 191 -7.46 4.83 -33.90
C ALA A 191 -8.86 5.45 -34.10
N ARG A 192 -9.13 6.60 -33.47
CA ARG A 192 -10.36 7.39 -33.68
C ARG A 192 -10.23 8.15 -35.01
N GLN A 193 -10.98 7.73 -36.04
CA GLN A 193 -11.13 8.44 -37.31
C GLN A 193 -12.54 8.99 -37.47
#